data_AF-A0A837HJY3-F1
#
_entry.id   AF-A0A837HJY3-F1
#
_cell.length_a   1.000
_cell.length_b   1.000
_cell.length_c   1.000
_cell.angle_alpha   90.00
_cell.angle_beta   90.00
_cell.angle_gamma   90.00
#
_symmetry.space_group_name_H-M   'P 1'
#
loop_
_entity.id
_entity.type
_entity.pdbx_description
1 polymer ?
#
loop_
_entity_poly.entity_id
_entity_poly.type
_entity_poly.pdbx_seq_one_letter_code
_entity_poly.pdbx_strand_id
1 'polypeptide(L)'
;MVNKLKTLFDSILILTLLFIAFIVLTKPARADNIIFQDDFNNNIIGNEWVIKNYNLANEGSYGEQHPLTIIESGEYLTIEGNGSDDSDWYGRSLITQQTISTDGAITILSKVKITGNNGYAVHLTIEFDAKNRIVASVGQILGENKAAHLALDENSFIRLAAPELLYNFNDDTEINLKLIFNPLSKQTSFYIGNLLIAEDDYYDGLINNPHVGLASSVRFGENSSIVSTFDNFKVYTTGDSTNNLNVPDVKQYDSSWGTLEYDHANNWFPSNPSITRWGCALTSATMVLNYHGHDTDTKRLNEWLKSQKDGYTRNGGVMWPAISRWTKTNGQEKPILEFSYHNPSNAFIANEIEN
;
A
#
# COMPACT_ATOMS: atom_id res chain seq x y z
N MET A 1 57.63 9.36 -2.86
CA MET A 1 56.90 8.08 -3.00
C MET A 1 55.92 7.85 -1.84
N VAL A 2 56.35 8.02 -0.59
CA VAL A 2 55.54 7.82 0.62
C VAL A 2 54.22 8.62 0.65
N ASN A 3 54.23 9.92 0.31
CA ASN A 3 53.01 10.74 0.35
C ASN A 3 51.94 10.30 -0.67
N LYS A 4 52.34 9.80 -1.85
CA LYS A 4 51.40 9.28 -2.85
C LYS A 4 50.75 7.96 -2.42
N LEU A 5 51.51 7.13 -1.69
CA LEU A 5 51.01 5.86 -1.17
C LEU A 5 49.98 6.08 -0.05
N LYS A 6 50.21 7.08 0.81
CA LYS A 6 49.28 7.46 1.87
C LYS A 6 47.95 7.98 1.31
N THR A 7 47.99 8.88 0.34
CA THR A 7 46.77 9.41 -0.30
C THR A 7 45.95 8.32 -1.01
N LEU A 8 46.62 7.31 -1.58
CA LEU A 8 45.94 6.17 -2.22
C LEU A 8 45.24 5.29 -1.17
N PHE A 9 45.92 5.01 -0.06
CA PHE A 9 45.37 4.22 1.04
C PHE A 9 44.17 4.91 1.70
N ASP A 10 44.26 6.21 1.96
CA ASP A 10 43.17 7.01 2.54
C ASP A 10 41.95 7.03 1.60
N SER A 11 42.17 7.14 0.28
CA SER A 11 41.10 7.09 -0.72
C SER A 11 40.40 5.73 -0.77
N ILE A 12 41.16 4.64 -0.69
CA ILE A 12 40.61 3.28 -0.68
C ILE A 12 39.80 3.04 0.60
N LEU A 13 40.29 3.51 1.75
CA LEU A 13 39.60 3.36 3.02
C LEU A 13 38.26 4.10 3.01
N ILE A 14 38.23 5.34 2.51
CA ILE A 14 36.99 6.13 2.39
C ILE A 14 36.00 5.43 1.44
N LEU A 15 36.47 4.95 0.28
CA LEU A 15 35.60 4.26 -0.68
C LEU A 15 35.03 2.95 -0.09
N THR A 16 35.84 2.23 0.69
CA THR A 16 35.43 0.99 1.36
C THR A 16 34.40 1.28 2.46
N LEU A 17 34.60 2.33 3.25
CA LEU A 17 33.64 2.75 4.27
C LEU A 17 32.32 3.23 3.67
N LEU A 18 32.36 3.95 2.55
CA LEU A 18 31.16 4.35 1.80
C LEU A 18 30.44 3.14 1.21
N PHE A 19 31.18 2.16 0.69
CA PHE A 19 30.61 0.93 0.15
C PHE A 19 29.98 0.05 1.24
N ILE A 20 30.65 -0.10 2.40
CA ILE A 20 30.10 -0.78 3.57
C ILE A 20 28.87 -0.03 4.08
N ALA A 21 28.92 1.29 4.19
CA ALA A 21 27.76 2.10 4.58
C ALA A 21 26.61 1.92 3.58
N PHE A 22 26.89 1.86 2.27
CA PHE A 22 25.87 1.61 1.26
C PHE A 22 25.25 0.22 1.44
N ILE A 23 26.05 -0.83 1.62
CA ILE A 23 25.55 -2.22 1.83
C ILE A 23 24.78 -2.34 3.15
N VAL A 24 25.27 -1.73 4.23
CA VAL A 24 24.70 -1.85 5.58
C VAL A 24 23.45 -0.97 5.74
N LEU A 25 23.37 0.17 5.05
CA LEU A 25 22.25 1.11 5.14
C LEU A 25 21.16 0.84 4.11
N THR A 26 21.43 0.13 3.02
CA THR A 26 20.36 -0.32 2.12
C THR A 26 19.68 -1.54 2.74
N LYS A 27 18.75 -1.31 3.67
CA LYS A 27 17.72 -2.32 3.93
C LYS A 27 17.08 -2.64 2.57
N PRO A 28 16.96 -3.92 2.17
CA PRO A 28 16.30 -4.26 0.92
C PRO A 28 14.95 -3.55 0.89
N ALA A 29 14.67 -2.82 -0.19
CA ALA A 29 13.37 -2.19 -0.38
C ALA A 29 12.33 -3.31 -0.35
N ARG A 30 11.62 -3.44 0.77
CA ARG A 30 10.54 -4.41 0.91
C ARG A 30 9.38 -3.86 0.08
N ALA A 31 8.83 -4.69 -0.79
CA ALA A 31 7.64 -4.32 -1.54
C ALA A 31 6.47 -4.20 -0.55
N ASP A 32 5.79 -3.07 -0.56
CA ASP A 32 4.54 -2.91 0.18
C ASP A 32 3.52 -3.92 -0.38
N ASN A 33 2.95 -4.75 0.49
CA ASN A 33 1.88 -5.65 0.09
C ASN A 33 0.57 -4.86 0.09
N ILE A 34 0.18 -4.34 -1.08
CA ILE A 34 -1.10 -3.65 -1.26
C ILE A 34 -2.21 -4.67 -1.07
N ILE A 35 -2.97 -4.52 0.01
CA ILE A 35 -4.09 -5.39 0.34
C ILE A 35 -5.36 -4.89 -0.33
N PHE A 36 -5.54 -3.57 -0.34
CA PHE A 36 -6.71 -2.93 -0.90
C PHE A 36 -6.34 -1.58 -1.50
N GLN A 37 -6.94 -1.26 -2.64
CA GLN A 37 -6.78 0.02 -3.31
C GLN A 37 -8.10 0.38 -3.98
N ASP A 38 -8.50 1.64 -3.85
CA ASP A 38 -9.61 2.21 -4.59
C ASP A 38 -9.30 3.65 -5.03
N ASP A 39 -9.54 3.91 -6.31
CA ASP A 39 -9.49 5.24 -6.94
C ASP A 39 -10.90 5.79 -7.21
N PHE A 40 -11.94 5.09 -6.75
CA PHE A 40 -13.35 5.47 -6.88
C PHE A 40 -13.79 5.68 -8.34
N ASN A 41 -13.17 4.96 -9.26
CA ASN A 41 -13.53 4.94 -10.69
C ASN A 41 -14.39 3.73 -11.10
N ASN A 42 -14.50 2.74 -10.22
CA ASN A 42 -15.00 1.42 -10.58
C ASN A 42 -16.40 1.12 -10.03
N ASN A 43 -17.04 2.05 -9.30
CA ASN A 43 -18.36 1.87 -8.71
C ASN A 43 -18.46 0.60 -7.86
N ILE A 44 -17.47 0.38 -6.99
CA ILE A 44 -17.35 -0.85 -6.19
C ILE A 44 -18.05 -0.77 -4.82
N ILE A 45 -18.77 0.33 -4.55
CA ILE A 45 -19.62 0.47 -3.35
C ILE A 45 -20.70 -0.62 -3.34
N GLY A 46 -20.81 -1.34 -2.21
CA GLY A 46 -21.73 -2.45 -2.02
C GLY A 46 -21.10 -3.84 -2.24
N ASN A 47 -20.01 -3.92 -3.02
CA ASN A 47 -19.27 -5.17 -3.24
C ASN A 47 -18.06 -5.27 -2.31
N GLU A 48 -17.18 -4.27 -2.36
CA GLU A 48 -15.95 -4.24 -1.56
C GLU A 48 -16.09 -3.33 -0.34
N TRP A 49 -17.03 -2.38 -0.41
CA TRP A 49 -17.34 -1.44 0.65
C TRP A 49 -18.70 -1.70 1.25
N VAL A 50 -18.81 -1.48 2.55
CA VAL A 50 -20.09 -1.37 3.28
C VAL A 50 -20.22 0.05 3.80
N ILE A 51 -21.37 0.65 3.49
CA ILE A 51 -21.77 1.92 4.08
C ILE A 51 -22.26 1.63 5.49
N LYS A 52 -21.62 2.26 6.48
CA LYS A 52 -22.08 2.26 7.86
C LYS A 52 -22.41 3.68 8.30
N ASN A 53 -23.28 3.73 9.29
CA ASN A 53 -23.46 4.91 10.11
C ASN A 53 -22.23 5.05 10.99
N TYR A 54 -21.60 6.22 10.97
CA TYR A 54 -20.40 6.44 11.76
C TYR A 54 -20.80 6.66 13.21
N ASN A 55 -20.93 5.59 14.01
CA ASN A 55 -21.40 5.70 15.39
C ASN A 55 -20.28 5.42 16.40
N LEU A 56 -19.63 6.46 16.92
CA LEU A 56 -18.64 6.43 18.00
C LEU A 56 -19.31 6.26 19.39
N ALA A 57 -19.92 5.11 19.66
CA ALA A 57 -20.48 4.79 20.99
C ALA A 57 -19.35 4.35 21.96
N ASN A 58 -19.10 4.96 23.12
CA ASN A 58 -19.92 5.76 24.04
C ASN A 58 -19.05 6.92 24.59
N GLU A 59 -19.39 8.21 24.52
CA GLU A 59 -20.60 8.90 25.01
C GLU A 59 -21.13 9.97 24.02
N GLY A 60 -21.23 9.66 22.72
CA GLY A 60 -21.83 10.55 21.70
C GLY A 60 -22.80 9.76 20.81
N SER A 61 -24.11 9.91 21.03
CA SER A 61 -25.15 9.16 20.33
C SER A 61 -25.37 9.63 18.89
N TYR A 62 -24.73 8.97 17.92
CA TYR A 62 -25.06 9.16 16.49
C TYR A 62 -26.38 8.42 16.21
N GLY A 63 -27.49 9.14 16.10
CA GLY A 63 -28.82 8.58 15.86
C GLY A 63 -28.96 7.82 14.53
N GLU A 64 -30.06 7.10 14.33
CA GLU A 64 -30.37 6.39 13.06
C GLU A 64 -30.54 7.33 11.86
N GLN A 65 -30.68 8.64 12.08
CA GLN A 65 -30.80 9.63 11.03
C GLN A 65 -29.43 10.16 10.60
N HIS A 66 -29.18 10.12 9.30
CA HIS A 66 -27.90 10.50 8.71
C HIS A 66 -28.15 11.55 7.63
N PRO A 67 -27.82 12.83 7.88
CA PRO A 67 -27.97 13.87 6.88
C PRO A 67 -26.91 13.80 5.78
N LEU A 68 -25.91 12.92 5.93
CA LEU A 68 -24.83 12.79 4.97
C LEU A 68 -25.14 11.76 3.87
N THR A 69 -24.83 12.15 2.65
CA THR A 69 -24.94 11.36 1.42
C THR A 69 -23.54 10.95 0.96
N ILE A 70 -23.43 9.73 0.44
CA ILE A 70 -22.22 9.22 -0.21
C ILE A 70 -22.48 9.19 -1.72
N ILE A 71 -21.58 9.79 -2.49
CA ILE A 71 -21.66 9.88 -3.95
C ILE A 71 -20.32 9.45 -4.53
N GLU A 72 -20.31 8.45 -5.40
CA GLU A 72 -19.13 8.09 -6.20
C GLU A 72 -19.27 8.73 -7.58
N SER A 73 -18.36 9.63 -7.95
CA SER A 73 -18.42 10.36 -9.21
C SER A 73 -17.04 10.88 -9.63
N GLY A 74 -16.63 10.56 -10.85
CA GLY A 74 -15.51 11.22 -11.52
C GLY A 74 -14.17 11.12 -10.80
N GLU A 75 -13.75 9.89 -10.44
CA GLU A 75 -12.50 9.58 -9.71
C GLU A 75 -12.47 9.99 -8.23
N TYR A 76 -13.63 10.36 -7.67
CA TYR A 76 -13.71 10.73 -6.26
C TYR A 76 -14.90 10.07 -5.57
N LEU A 77 -14.70 9.81 -4.29
CA LEU A 77 -15.78 9.56 -3.35
C LEU A 77 -16.11 10.84 -2.60
N THR A 78 -17.32 11.34 -2.76
CA THR A 78 -17.83 12.49 -2.01
C THR A 78 -18.70 12.04 -0.85
N ILE A 79 -18.44 12.57 0.35
CA ILE A 79 -19.35 12.53 1.48
C ILE A 79 -19.76 13.96 1.82
N GLU A 80 -21.05 14.26 1.73
CA GLU A 80 -21.58 15.61 1.91
C GLU A 80 -22.88 15.67 2.70
N GLY A 81 -23.12 16.77 3.40
CA GLY A 81 -24.39 17.08 4.06
C GLY A 81 -24.28 18.15 5.13
N ASN A 82 -25.38 18.40 5.83
CA ASN A 82 -25.52 19.45 6.84
C ASN A 82 -25.84 18.86 8.22
N GLY A 83 -25.48 19.56 9.30
CA GLY A 83 -26.01 19.30 10.65
C GLY A 83 -27.48 19.73 10.79
N SER A 84 -28.10 19.47 11.94
CA SER A 84 -29.51 19.83 12.25
C SER A 84 -29.62 20.71 13.55
N ASP A 85 -30.78 20.76 14.31
CA ASP A 85 -31.02 21.50 15.64
C ASP A 85 -30.83 20.93 17.16
N ASP A 86 -30.80 19.62 17.52
CA ASP A 86 -29.93 18.84 18.53
C ASP A 86 -28.42 19.26 18.78
N SER A 87 -27.59 18.45 19.47
CA SER A 87 -26.19 18.80 19.87
C SER A 87 -25.10 17.74 19.58
N ASP A 88 -25.47 16.60 19.02
CA ASP A 88 -24.58 15.44 18.86
C ASP A 88 -23.70 15.53 17.59
N TRP A 89 -22.92 14.50 17.31
CA TRP A 89 -22.22 14.36 16.02
C TRP A 89 -22.93 13.30 15.19
N TYR A 90 -22.87 13.44 13.85
CA TYR A 90 -23.47 12.50 12.90
C TYR A 90 -22.49 12.25 11.77
N GLY A 91 -22.43 11.04 11.24
CA GLY A 91 -21.47 10.74 10.19
C GLY A 91 -21.80 9.51 9.38
N ARG A 92 -21.14 9.40 8.23
CA ARG A 92 -21.20 8.26 7.32
C ARG A 92 -19.81 7.75 7.08
N SER A 93 -19.66 6.44 7.10
CA SER A 93 -18.40 5.76 6.82
C SER A 93 -18.55 4.75 5.72
N LEU A 94 -17.47 4.61 4.97
CA LEU A 94 -17.26 3.54 4.02
C LEU A 94 -16.18 2.63 4.60
N ILE A 95 -16.54 1.39 4.92
CA ILE A 95 -15.65 0.41 5.58
C ILE A 95 -15.47 -0.80 4.66
N THR A 96 -14.24 -1.31 4.53
CA THR A 96 -13.93 -2.48 3.69
C THR A 96 -14.66 -3.72 4.20
N GLN A 97 -15.20 -4.54 3.28
CA GLN A 97 -15.75 -5.85 3.63
C GLN A 97 -14.63 -6.86 3.95
N GLN A 98 -13.50 -6.74 3.26
CA GLN A 98 -12.33 -7.56 3.52
C GLN A 98 -11.69 -7.19 4.87
N THR A 99 -11.31 -8.22 5.62
CA THR A 99 -10.47 -8.11 6.80
C THR A 99 -9.00 -7.99 6.42
N ILE A 100 -8.27 -7.15 7.13
CA ILE A 100 -6.85 -6.89 6.90
C ILE A 100 -6.01 -7.85 7.75
N SER A 101 -4.89 -8.36 7.21
CA SER A 101 -3.98 -9.19 7.99
C SER A 101 -3.36 -8.39 9.14
N THR A 102 -3.13 -9.06 10.28
CA THR A 102 -2.47 -8.51 11.46
C THR A 102 -1.01 -8.92 11.59
N ASP A 103 -0.44 -9.58 10.58
CA ASP A 103 0.96 -10.05 10.57
C ASP A 103 1.99 -8.91 10.43
N GLY A 104 1.53 -7.71 10.11
CA GLY A 104 2.36 -6.52 9.95
C GLY A 104 1.61 -5.25 10.27
N ALA A 105 2.31 -4.12 10.22
CA ALA A 105 1.69 -2.82 10.44
C ALA A 105 0.75 -2.46 9.31
N ILE A 106 -0.51 -2.23 9.64
CA ILE A 106 -1.56 -1.79 8.74
C ILE A 106 -1.33 -0.30 8.48
N THR A 107 -1.17 0.07 7.21
CA THR A 107 -1.07 1.47 6.79
C THR A 107 -2.24 1.81 5.88
N ILE A 108 -2.96 2.86 6.23
CA ILE A 108 -4.03 3.46 5.42
C ILE A 108 -3.51 4.79 4.88
N LEU A 109 -3.69 5.02 3.58
CA LEU A 109 -3.45 6.29 2.90
C LEU A 109 -4.72 6.74 2.21
N SER A 110 -4.99 8.04 2.23
CA SER A 110 -6.01 8.64 1.37
C SER A 110 -5.69 10.11 1.13
N LYS A 111 -6.06 10.61 -0.04
CA LYS A 111 -6.13 12.04 -0.32
C LYS A 111 -7.52 12.52 0.04
N VAL A 112 -7.62 13.69 0.65
CA VAL A 112 -8.92 14.31 0.92
C VAL A 112 -8.88 15.80 0.66
N LYS A 113 -9.94 16.34 0.07
CA LYS A 113 -10.26 17.77 0.10
C LYS A 113 -11.48 17.95 0.99
N ILE A 114 -11.48 19.03 1.75
CA ILE A 114 -12.55 19.31 2.72
C ILE A 114 -13.00 20.75 2.52
N THR A 115 -14.30 20.92 2.38
CA THR A 115 -14.98 22.21 2.44
C THR A 115 -16.08 22.05 3.46
N GLY A 116 -16.09 22.88 4.50
CA GLY A 116 -17.11 22.79 5.52
C GLY A 116 -17.19 24.08 6.32
N ASN A 117 -18.29 24.21 7.05
CA ASN A 117 -18.52 25.32 7.96
C ASN A 117 -18.14 24.92 9.39
N ASN A 118 -18.87 25.35 10.41
CA ASN A 118 -18.56 24.94 11.78
C ASN A 118 -18.79 23.44 11.97
N GLY A 119 -17.98 22.82 12.84
CA GLY A 119 -18.28 21.48 13.35
C GLY A 119 -18.27 20.40 12.28
N TYR A 120 -17.11 20.03 11.75
CA TYR A 120 -16.97 18.89 10.84
C TYR A 120 -15.66 18.16 11.06
N ALA A 121 -15.62 16.91 10.61
CA ALA A 121 -14.40 16.13 10.54
C ALA A 121 -14.44 15.12 9.39
N VAL A 122 -13.27 14.80 8.87
CA VAL A 122 -13.03 13.60 8.07
C VAL A 122 -12.15 12.64 8.86
N HIS A 123 -12.28 11.36 8.59
CA HIS A 123 -11.66 10.30 9.38
C HIS A 123 -11.01 9.24 8.50
N LEU A 124 -9.84 8.76 8.94
CA LEU A 124 -9.37 7.41 8.62
C LEU A 124 -9.65 6.51 9.82
N THR A 125 -10.15 5.31 9.57
CA THR A 125 -10.57 4.39 10.64
C THR A 125 -9.99 2.99 10.43
N ILE A 126 -9.56 2.37 11.52
CA ILE A 126 -9.38 0.92 11.66
C ILE A 126 -10.41 0.44 12.67
N GLU A 127 -11.32 -0.43 12.27
CA GLU A 127 -12.39 -0.99 13.09
C GLU A 127 -12.13 -2.48 13.34
N PHE A 128 -12.02 -2.87 14.61
CA PHE A 128 -11.91 -4.28 15.00
C PHE A 128 -13.29 -4.84 15.36
N ASP A 129 -14.05 -4.07 16.13
CA ASP A 129 -15.45 -4.34 16.45
C ASP A 129 -16.17 -3.05 16.87
N ALA A 130 -17.40 -3.17 17.36
CA ALA A 130 -18.23 -2.04 17.79
C ALA A 130 -17.70 -1.27 19.01
N LYS A 131 -16.67 -1.78 19.69
CA LYS A 131 -16.09 -1.22 20.92
C LYS A 131 -14.59 -0.95 20.81
N ASN A 132 -13.99 -1.30 19.67
CA ASN A 132 -12.54 -1.30 19.48
C ASN A 132 -12.21 -0.69 18.12
N ARG A 133 -11.72 0.54 18.12
CA ARG A 133 -11.38 1.30 16.91
C ARG A 133 -10.18 2.21 17.11
N ILE A 134 -9.55 2.55 16.00
CA ILE A 134 -8.55 3.61 15.89
C ILE A 134 -9.05 4.61 14.87
N VAL A 135 -9.11 5.88 15.25
CA VAL A 135 -9.66 6.95 14.42
C VAL A 135 -8.68 8.11 14.36
N ALA A 136 -8.23 8.42 13.15
CA ALA A 136 -7.47 9.62 12.87
C ALA A 136 -8.37 10.64 12.18
N SER A 137 -8.50 11.83 12.74
CA SER A 137 -9.44 12.85 12.28
C SER A 137 -8.77 14.16 11.93
N VAL A 138 -9.31 14.86 10.93
CA VAL A 138 -8.97 16.26 10.60
C VAL A 138 -10.25 17.03 10.36
N GLY A 139 -10.35 18.24 10.90
CA GLY A 139 -11.51 19.10 10.65
C GLY A 139 -11.63 20.26 11.62
N GLN A 140 -12.80 20.87 11.68
CA GLN A 140 -13.14 21.90 12.66
C GLN A 140 -13.95 21.25 13.80
N ILE A 141 -13.25 20.64 14.75
CA ILE A 141 -13.82 19.68 15.70
C ILE A 141 -14.32 20.37 16.97
N LEU A 142 -13.59 21.35 17.49
CA LEU A 142 -13.96 22.08 18.70
C LEU A 142 -13.76 23.60 18.52
N GLY A 143 -14.85 24.33 18.32
CA GLY A 143 -14.83 25.79 18.16
C GLY A 143 -14.52 26.24 16.73
N GLU A 144 -13.87 27.40 16.59
CA GLU A 144 -13.55 28.02 15.30
C GLU A 144 -12.26 27.49 14.66
N ASN A 145 -11.50 26.66 15.38
CA ASN A 145 -10.19 26.22 14.95
C ASN A 145 -10.21 24.87 14.25
N LYS A 146 -9.42 24.77 13.18
CA LYS A 146 -9.11 23.52 12.52
C LYS A 146 -8.05 22.75 13.29
N ALA A 147 -8.28 21.47 13.48
CA ALA A 147 -7.46 20.59 14.29
C ALA A 147 -7.36 19.19 13.68
N ALA A 148 -6.39 18.45 14.19
CA ALA A 148 -6.21 17.05 13.90
C ALA A 148 -6.05 16.26 15.20
N HIS A 149 -6.63 15.07 15.27
CA HIS A 149 -6.54 14.21 16.45
C HIS A 149 -6.41 12.73 16.10
N LEU A 150 -5.87 11.97 17.05
CA LEU A 150 -5.87 10.52 17.05
C LEU A 150 -6.65 10.04 18.28
N ALA A 151 -7.76 9.36 18.04
CA ALA A 151 -8.64 8.78 19.04
C ALA A 151 -8.55 7.25 19.00
N LEU A 152 -8.51 6.65 20.18
CA LEU A 152 -8.43 5.22 20.41
C LEU A 152 -9.68 4.84 21.20
N ASP A 153 -10.58 4.08 20.57
CA ASP A 153 -11.72 3.48 21.24
C ASP A 153 -11.30 2.08 21.70
N GLU A 154 -11.20 1.92 23.01
CA GLU A 154 -10.61 0.76 23.68
C GLU A 154 -11.65 0.22 24.65
N ASN A 155 -12.33 -0.86 24.27
CA ASN A 155 -13.38 -1.47 25.09
C ASN A 155 -14.53 -0.49 25.43
N SER A 156 -14.95 0.32 24.47
CA SER A 156 -15.95 1.39 24.62
C SER A 156 -15.50 2.61 25.44
N PHE A 157 -14.20 2.74 25.71
CA PHE A 157 -13.62 3.93 26.29
C PHE A 157 -12.81 4.67 25.23
N ILE A 158 -13.19 5.93 24.97
CA ILE A 158 -12.49 6.77 24.01
C ILE A 158 -11.37 7.52 24.73
N ARG A 159 -10.15 7.33 24.24
CA ARG A 159 -8.94 8.02 24.69
C ARG A 159 -8.34 8.81 23.52
N LEU A 160 -7.94 10.05 23.78
CA LEU A 160 -7.14 10.83 22.82
C LEU A 160 -5.66 10.53 23.05
N ALA A 161 -4.98 10.04 22.02
CA ALA A 161 -3.55 9.68 22.06
C ALA A 161 -2.64 10.91 22.25
N ALA A 162 -3.07 12.06 21.74
CA ALA A 162 -2.37 13.33 21.88
C ALA A 162 -3.38 14.47 22.16
N PRO A 163 -2.95 15.55 22.84
CA PRO A 163 -3.76 16.76 22.94
C PRO A 163 -4.06 17.30 21.54
N GLU A 164 -5.19 17.99 21.40
CA GLU A 164 -5.63 18.61 20.15
C GLU A 164 -4.52 19.50 19.57
N LEU A 165 -4.07 19.16 18.35
CA LEU A 165 -3.10 19.96 17.63
C LEU A 165 -3.85 20.84 16.64
N LEU A 166 -3.69 22.15 16.81
CA LEU A 166 -4.11 23.12 15.81
C LEU A 166 -3.40 22.79 14.49
N TYR A 167 -4.20 22.45 13.49
CA TYR A 167 -3.72 22.14 12.16
C TYR A 167 -4.50 23.03 11.19
N ASN A 168 -3.89 24.15 10.84
CA ASN A 168 -4.53 25.12 9.97
C ASN A 168 -4.37 24.67 8.51
N PHE A 169 -5.47 24.23 7.91
CA PHE A 169 -5.54 23.94 6.47
C PHE A 169 -6.56 24.84 5.80
N ASN A 170 -6.31 25.20 4.54
CA ASN A 170 -7.28 25.94 3.75
C ASN A 170 -8.37 24.98 3.26
N ASP A 171 -9.61 25.45 3.20
CA ASP A 171 -10.69 24.68 2.57
C ASP A 171 -10.34 24.42 1.09
N ASP A 172 -10.88 23.32 0.56
CA ASP A 172 -10.65 22.85 -0.82
C ASP A 172 -9.17 22.58 -1.16
N THR A 173 -8.30 22.51 -0.15
CA THR A 173 -6.91 22.07 -0.33
C THR A 173 -6.80 20.57 -0.11
N GLU A 174 -6.14 19.89 -1.05
CA GLU A 174 -5.84 18.47 -0.93
C GLU A 174 -4.84 18.23 0.20
N ILE A 175 -5.21 17.38 1.14
CA ILE A 175 -4.33 16.89 2.21
C ILE A 175 -4.17 15.38 2.08
N ASN A 176 -2.96 14.89 2.36
CA ASN A 176 -2.66 13.47 2.37
C ASN A 176 -2.76 12.97 3.80
N LEU A 177 -3.70 12.07 4.09
CA LEU A 177 -3.84 11.46 5.41
C LEU A 177 -3.15 10.10 5.41
N LYS A 178 -2.43 9.79 6.50
CA LYS A 178 -1.81 8.49 6.72
C LYS A 178 -1.97 8.01 8.15
N LEU A 179 -2.64 6.87 8.33
CA LEU A 179 -2.78 6.19 9.62
C LEU A 179 -1.98 4.88 9.58
N ILE A 180 -1.12 4.67 10.58
CA ILE A 180 -0.33 3.45 10.74
C ILE A 180 -0.70 2.83 12.08
N PHE A 181 -0.99 1.54 12.08
CA PHE A 181 -1.19 0.74 13.29
C PHE A 181 -0.40 -0.55 13.20
N ASN A 182 0.41 -0.85 14.20
CA ASN A 182 1.14 -2.12 14.28
C ASN A 182 0.45 -3.06 15.29
N PRO A 183 -0.25 -4.11 14.84
CA PRO A 183 -0.97 -5.01 15.75
C PRO A 183 -0.08 -5.74 16.76
N LEU A 184 1.19 -5.98 16.42
CA LEU A 184 2.14 -6.70 17.27
C LEU A 184 2.68 -5.85 18.41
N SER A 185 3.04 -4.60 18.10
CA SER A 185 3.54 -3.64 19.11
C SER A 185 2.43 -2.78 19.72
N LYS A 186 1.24 -2.80 19.12
CA LYS A 186 0.07 -1.97 19.44
C LYS A 186 0.31 -0.47 19.29
N GLN A 187 1.39 -0.07 18.61
CA GLN A 187 1.70 1.33 18.34
C GLN A 187 0.83 1.88 17.22
N THR A 188 0.43 3.14 17.35
CA THR A 188 -0.37 3.87 16.37
C THR A 188 0.30 5.21 16.04
N SER A 189 0.25 5.62 14.78
CA SER A 189 0.76 6.93 14.35
C SER A 189 -0.13 7.53 13.26
N PHE A 190 -0.38 8.83 13.37
CA PHE A 190 -1.17 9.59 12.41
C PHE A 190 -0.33 10.72 11.82
N TYR A 191 -0.34 10.83 10.50
CA TYR A 191 0.39 11.85 9.75
C TYR A 191 -0.52 12.61 8.79
N ILE A 192 -0.18 13.88 8.56
CA ILE A 192 -0.71 14.67 7.43
C ILE A 192 0.47 15.05 6.53
N GLY A 193 0.45 14.59 5.29
CA GLY A 193 1.62 14.59 4.41
C GLY A 193 2.76 13.77 5.04
N ASN A 194 3.88 14.43 5.32
CA ASN A 194 5.02 13.84 6.00
C ASN A 194 5.14 14.26 7.48
N LEU A 195 4.23 15.09 7.98
CA LEU A 195 4.25 15.57 9.35
C LEU A 195 3.56 14.57 10.28
N LEU A 196 4.27 14.10 11.30
CA LEU A 196 3.68 13.33 12.39
C LEU A 196 2.78 14.26 13.21
N ILE A 197 1.49 13.95 13.27
CA ILE A 197 0.51 14.69 14.06
C ILE A 197 0.44 14.09 15.46
N ALA A 198 0.18 12.80 15.56
CA ALA A 198 0.01 12.13 16.84
C ALA A 198 0.56 10.72 16.77
N GLU A 199 1.09 10.25 17.90
CA GLU A 199 1.50 8.87 18.09
C GLU A 199 1.00 8.38 19.45
N ASP A 200 0.73 7.08 19.51
CA ASP A 200 0.44 6.38 20.74
C ASP A 200 1.28 5.11 20.79
N ASP A 201 1.92 4.89 21.94
CA ASP A 201 2.79 3.74 22.11
C ASP A 201 2.01 2.45 22.37
N TYR A 202 0.72 2.51 22.72
CA TYR A 202 0.00 1.33 23.15
C TYR A 202 -1.53 1.43 23.02
N TYR A 203 -2.10 0.63 22.12
CA TYR A 203 -3.53 0.36 22.01
C TYR A 203 -3.96 -0.83 22.90
N ASP A 204 -4.87 -0.60 23.85
CA ASP A 204 -5.37 -1.62 24.80
C ASP A 204 -6.67 -2.30 24.37
N GLY A 205 -7.23 -1.92 23.23
CA GLY A 205 -8.42 -2.57 22.68
C GLY A 205 -8.15 -3.99 22.15
N LEU A 206 -9.23 -4.75 22.01
CA LEU A 206 -9.19 -6.08 21.40
C LEU A 206 -8.98 -5.96 19.89
N ILE A 207 -7.99 -6.68 19.36
CA ILE A 207 -7.63 -6.66 17.93
C ILE A 207 -8.17 -7.93 17.28
N ASN A 208 -9.33 -7.82 16.61
CA ASN A 208 -9.94 -8.91 15.86
C ASN A 208 -10.38 -8.39 14.49
N ASN A 209 -10.10 -9.17 13.43
CA ASN A 209 -10.67 -8.95 12.09
C ASN A 209 -10.69 -7.47 11.65
N PRO A 210 -9.53 -6.77 11.62
CA PRO A 210 -9.53 -5.34 11.35
C PRO A 210 -10.12 -5.06 9.98
N HIS A 211 -11.10 -4.17 9.96
CA HIS A 211 -11.61 -3.52 8.76
C HIS A 211 -11.08 -2.10 8.73
N VAL A 212 -10.94 -1.53 7.54
CA VAL A 212 -10.41 -0.18 7.39
C VAL A 212 -11.36 0.66 6.58
N GLY A 213 -11.26 1.97 6.72
CA GLY A 213 -12.11 2.84 5.94
C GLY A 213 -11.92 4.30 6.19
N LEU A 214 -12.88 5.03 5.66
CA LEU A 214 -12.94 6.48 5.66
C LEU A 214 -14.33 6.91 6.10
N ALA A 215 -14.41 8.11 6.67
CA ALA A 215 -15.68 8.65 7.10
C ALA A 215 -15.66 10.17 7.08
N SER A 216 -16.85 10.74 7.10
CA SER A 216 -17.04 12.16 7.39
C SER A 216 -18.13 12.32 8.42
N SER A 217 -17.97 13.32 9.26
CA SER A 217 -18.94 13.68 10.28
C SER A 217 -19.16 15.19 10.32
N VAL A 218 -20.37 15.55 10.73
CA VAL A 218 -20.77 16.92 11.05
C VAL A 218 -21.25 16.93 12.49
N ARG A 219 -20.83 17.98 13.20
CA ARG A 219 -21.46 18.36 14.44
C ARG A 219 -22.81 18.95 14.11
N PHE A 220 -23.67 18.78 15.06
CA PHE A 220 -25.01 19.22 14.98
C PHE A 220 -25.06 20.68 15.58
N GLY A 221 -25.71 21.60 14.86
CA GLY A 221 -25.82 23.03 15.16
C GLY A 221 -26.03 23.87 13.89
N GLU A 222 -26.80 24.96 13.99
CA GLU A 222 -27.15 25.84 12.86
C GLU A 222 -25.90 26.19 12.03
N ASN A 223 -25.95 25.87 10.73
CA ASN A 223 -24.92 26.13 9.71
C ASN A 223 -23.71 25.17 9.65
N SER A 224 -23.71 24.06 10.38
CA SER A 224 -22.67 23.03 10.23
C SER A 224 -22.85 22.27 8.92
N SER A 225 -21.79 22.13 8.13
CA SER A 225 -21.84 21.43 6.84
C SER A 225 -20.47 20.86 6.49
N ILE A 226 -20.48 19.82 5.69
CA ILE A 226 -19.29 19.23 5.10
C ILE A 226 -19.55 18.83 3.65
N VAL A 227 -18.56 19.04 2.82
CA VAL A 227 -18.33 18.38 1.54
C VAL A 227 -16.89 17.89 1.61
N SER A 228 -16.71 16.58 1.54
CA SER A 228 -15.40 15.95 1.57
C SER A 228 -15.24 15.04 0.37
N THR A 229 -14.15 15.17 -0.36
CA THR A 229 -13.84 14.30 -1.50
C THR A 229 -12.59 13.50 -1.22
N PHE A 230 -12.69 12.17 -1.32
CA PHE A 230 -11.60 11.24 -1.12
C PHE A 230 -11.13 10.66 -2.46
N ASP A 231 -9.83 10.38 -2.54
CA ASP A 231 -9.19 9.76 -3.70
C ASP A 231 -7.95 8.96 -3.26
N ASN A 232 -7.54 8.00 -4.10
CA ASN A 232 -6.33 7.20 -3.94
C ASN A 232 -6.28 6.50 -2.58
N PHE A 233 -7.39 5.90 -2.16
CA PHE A 233 -7.46 5.13 -0.93
C PHE A 233 -6.61 3.87 -1.09
N LYS A 234 -5.63 3.68 -0.20
CA LYS A 234 -4.72 2.54 -0.24
C LYS A 234 -4.52 1.96 1.14
N VAL A 235 -4.50 0.64 1.19
CA VAL A 235 -4.24 -0.14 2.39
C VAL A 235 -3.15 -1.13 2.06
N TYR A 236 -2.08 -1.09 2.84
CA TYR A 236 -1.00 -2.04 2.71
C TYR A 236 -0.47 -2.42 4.09
N THR A 237 0.18 -3.57 4.15
CA THR A 237 0.89 -3.99 5.37
C THR A 237 2.39 -3.83 5.20
N THR A 238 3.02 -3.27 6.23
CA THR A 238 4.48 -3.18 6.35
C THR A 238 4.88 -3.92 7.62
N GLY A 239 5.51 -5.08 7.49
CA GLY A 239 5.87 -5.83 8.69
C GLY A 239 6.28 -7.25 8.38
N ASP A 240 7.04 -7.83 9.30
CA ASP A 240 7.69 -9.14 9.26
C ASP A 240 6.67 -10.30 9.18
N SER A 241 5.91 -10.38 8.10
CA SER A 241 5.60 -11.70 7.63
C SER A 241 6.94 -12.32 7.21
N THR A 242 7.54 -13.06 8.14
CA THR A 242 8.23 -14.29 7.81
C THR A 242 7.25 -15.31 7.22
N ASN A 243 6.31 -14.86 6.37
CA ASN A 243 6.00 -15.57 5.14
C ASN A 243 7.30 -15.59 4.35
N ASN A 244 8.25 -16.37 4.87
CA ASN A 244 9.29 -17.02 4.15
C ASN A 244 8.48 -17.82 3.14
N LEU A 245 8.13 -17.16 2.03
CA LEU A 245 7.64 -17.82 0.84
C LEU A 245 8.64 -18.95 0.69
N ASN A 246 8.18 -20.20 0.78
CA ASN A 246 9.05 -21.37 0.82
C ASN A 246 9.68 -21.57 -0.56
N VAL A 247 10.47 -20.60 -0.96
CA VAL A 247 11.00 -20.31 -2.28
C VAL A 247 12.40 -19.85 -2.02
N PRO A 248 13.40 -20.63 -2.45
CA PRO A 248 14.78 -20.21 -2.36
C PRO A 248 14.97 -18.85 -3.02
N ASP A 249 15.78 -18.00 -2.40
CA ASP A 249 16.20 -16.75 -3.02
C ASP A 249 17.10 -17.04 -4.23
N VAL A 250 16.57 -16.83 -5.44
CA VAL A 250 17.27 -17.12 -6.70
C VAL A 250 17.92 -15.83 -7.22
N LYS A 251 19.25 -15.82 -7.30
CA LYS A 251 20.01 -14.65 -7.75
C LYS A 251 20.54 -14.82 -9.17
N GLN A 252 20.44 -13.79 -10.00
CA GLN A 252 20.95 -13.82 -11.38
C GLN A 252 22.48 -14.01 -11.46
N TYR A 253 23.19 -13.69 -10.37
CA TYR A 253 24.65 -13.83 -10.25
C TYR A 253 25.08 -15.14 -9.55
N ASP A 254 24.18 -16.09 -9.32
CA ASP A 254 24.55 -17.41 -8.78
C ASP A 254 25.56 -18.11 -9.72
N SER A 255 26.59 -18.74 -9.17
CA SER A 255 27.63 -19.39 -9.98
C SER A 255 27.13 -20.55 -10.85
N SER A 256 25.97 -21.14 -10.52
CA SER A 256 25.40 -22.29 -11.23
C SER A 256 24.85 -21.93 -12.61
N TRP A 257 24.45 -20.67 -12.82
CA TRP A 257 23.90 -20.18 -14.09
C TRP A 257 24.36 -18.79 -14.51
N GLY A 258 24.91 -17.97 -13.60
CA GLY A 258 25.20 -16.56 -13.82
C GLY A 258 26.18 -16.30 -14.96
N THR A 259 27.08 -17.24 -15.26
CA THR A 259 28.02 -17.15 -16.38
C THR A 259 27.47 -17.69 -17.71
N LEU A 260 26.29 -18.31 -17.70
CA LEU A 260 25.64 -18.80 -18.92
C LEU A 260 25.10 -17.63 -19.74
N GLU A 261 24.97 -17.84 -21.04
CA GLU A 261 24.34 -16.89 -21.93
C GLU A 261 22.85 -16.72 -21.57
N TYR A 262 22.43 -15.48 -21.36
CA TYR A 262 21.03 -15.09 -21.22
C TYR A 262 20.38 -14.99 -22.61
N ASP A 263 19.23 -15.62 -22.83
CA ASP A 263 18.56 -15.59 -24.14
C ASP A 263 19.58 -15.94 -25.26
N HIS A 264 19.58 -15.21 -26.38
CA HIS A 264 20.57 -15.21 -27.44
C HIS A 264 21.39 -13.91 -27.37
N ALA A 265 21.74 -13.46 -26.16
CA ALA A 265 22.40 -12.18 -25.93
C ALA A 265 23.75 -12.02 -26.61
N ASN A 266 24.42 -13.09 -27.07
CA ASN A 266 25.58 -12.94 -27.96
C ASN A 266 25.22 -12.20 -29.26
N ASN A 267 23.98 -12.27 -29.72
CA ASN A 267 23.54 -11.64 -30.96
C ASN A 267 23.29 -10.13 -30.80
N TRP A 268 22.82 -9.69 -29.63
CA TRP A 268 22.40 -8.30 -29.41
C TRP A 268 23.24 -7.55 -28.36
N PHE A 269 24.01 -8.25 -27.53
CA PHE A 269 24.96 -7.68 -26.56
C PHE A 269 26.20 -8.58 -26.32
N PRO A 270 27.07 -8.77 -27.33
CA PRO A 270 28.19 -9.71 -27.26
C PRO A 270 29.26 -9.36 -26.21
N SER A 271 29.32 -8.11 -25.74
CA SER A 271 30.31 -7.69 -24.75
C SER A 271 30.05 -8.24 -23.34
N ASN A 272 28.80 -8.59 -23.02
CA ASN A 272 28.43 -9.23 -21.76
C ASN A 272 27.06 -9.93 -21.88
N PRO A 273 27.02 -11.11 -22.50
CA PRO A 273 25.78 -11.81 -22.85
C PRO A 273 25.21 -12.65 -21.68
N SER A 274 25.65 -12.41 -20.44
CA SER A 274 25.45 -13.35 -19.34
C SER A 274 24.13 -13.15 -18.57
N ILE A 275 23.64 -14.21 -17.92
CA ILE A 275 22.51 -14.14 -16.97
C ILE A 275 22.81 -13.17 -15.82
N THR A 276 24.07 -13.10 -15.36
CA THR A 276 24.48 -12.11 -14.35
C THR A 276 24.14 -10.68 -14.77
N ARG A 277 24.17 -10.38 -16.07
CA ARG A 277 23.90 -9.04 -16.59
C ARG A 277 22.43 -8.78 -16.87
N TRP A 278 21.72 -9.75 -17.44
CA TRP A 278 20.39 -9.53 -18.04
C TRP A 278 19.28 -10.39 -17.43
N GLY A 279 19.62 -11.28 -16.49
CA GLY A 279 18.74 -12.33 -16.00
C GLY A 279 17.70 -11.92 -14.94
N CYS A 280 17.48 -10.63 -14.68
CA CYS A 280 16.62 -10.21 -13.56
C CYS A 280 15.19 -10.76 -13.68
N ALA A 281 14.54 -10.57 -14.82
CA ALA A 281 13.19 -11.07 -15.08
C ALA A 281 13.15 -12.61 -15.08
N LEU A 282 14.17 -13.26 -15.64
CA LEU A 282 14.29 -14.71 -15.70
C LEU A 282 14.39 -15.32 -14.29
N THR A 283 15.23 -14.77 -13.41
CA THR A 283 15.33 -15.26 -12.02
C THR A 283 14.05 -15.00 -11.22
N SER A 284 13.38 -13.86 -11.45
CA SER A 284 12.06 -13.60 -10.86
C SER A 284 11.03 -14.62 -11.31
N ALA A 285 11.00 -14.97 -12.60
CA ALA A 285 10.13 -16.02 -13.11
C ALA A 285 10.44 -17.38 -12.46
N THR A 286 11.72 -17.75 -12.30
CA THR A 286 12.12 -18.97 -11.58
C THR A 286 11.56 -18.99 -10.14
N MET A 287 11.65 -17.88 -9.40
CA MET A 287 11.11 -17.80 -8.04
C MET A 287 9.58 -17.98 -8.01
N VAL A 288 8.85 -17.31 -8.90
CA VAL A 288 7.38 -17.43 -9.00
C VAL A 288 6.98 -18.87 -9.34
N LEU A 289 7.66 -19.51 -10.29
CA LEU A 289 7.40 -20.90 -10.66
C LEU A 289 7.61 -21.84 -9.47
N ASN A 290 8.74 -21.73 -8.77
CA ASN A 290 9.05 -22.55 -7.60
C ASN A 290 8.05 -22.32 -6.45
N TYR A 291 7.57 -21.08 -6.24
CA TYR A 291 6.52 -20.78 -5.27
C TYR A 291 5.24 -21.58 -5.52
N HIS A 292 4.86 -21.71 -6.79
CA HIS A 292 3.68 -22.47 -7.19
C HIS A 292 3.95 -23.98 -7.39
N GLY A 293 5.10 -24.47 -6.90
CA GLY A 293 5.45 -25.88 -6.89
C GLY A 293 5.94 -26.43 -8.23
N HIS A 294 6.29 -25.55 -9.17
CA HIS A 294 6.93 -25.95 -10.42
C HIS A 294 8.44 -26.03 -10.23
N ASP A 295 8.98 -27.25 -10.22
CA ASP A 295 10.40 -27.51 -10.02
C ASP A 295 11.24 -27.11 -11.25
N THR A 296 11.84 -25.92 -11.19
CA THR A 296 12.75 -25.43 -12.22
C THR A 296 13.84 -24.53 -11.65
N ASP A 297 14.98 -24.50 -12.33
CA ASP A 297 16.06 -23.55 -12.07
C ASP A 297 16.18 -22.53 -13.20
N THR A 298 16.98 -21.49 -12.97
CA THR A 298 17.18 -20.40 -13.92
C THR A 298 17.81 -20.88 -15.23
N LYS A 299 18.68 -21.89 -15.18
CA LYS A 299 19.32 -22.46 -16.37
C LYS A 299 18.27 -23.16 -17.24
N ARG A 300 17.50 -24.08 -16.66
CA ARG A 300 16.48 -24.88 -17.36
C ARG A 300 15.39 -24.01 -17.95
N LEU A 301 14.95 -22.99 -17.21
CA LEU A 301 13.98 -22.03 -17.72
C LEU A 301 14.54 -21.23 -18.90
N ASN A 302 15.77 -20.74 -18.80
CA ASN A 302 16.42 -20.02 -19.89
C ASN A 302 16.58 -20.87 -21.15
N GLU A 303 17.05 -22.11 -21.01
CA GLU A 303 17.23 -23.05 -22.12
C GLU A 303 15.90 -23.35 -22.82
N TRP A 304 14.82 -23.56 -22.06
CA TRP A 304 13.50 -23.78 -22.64
C TRP A 304 12.98 -22.54 -23.37
N LEU A 305 13.13 -21.34 -22.79
CA LEU A 305 12.70 -20.09 -23.42
C LEU A 305 13.46 -19.84 -24.72
N LYS A 306 14.78 -20.08 -24.75
CA LYS A 306 15.60 -19.99 -25.97
C LYS A 306 15.13 -20.91 -27.08
N SER A 307 14.54 -22.07 -26.75
CA SER A 307 14.01 -23.01 -27.74
C SER A 307 12.61 -22.66 -28.23
N GLN A 308 11.93 -21.70 -27.59
CA GLN A 308 10.63 -21.22 -28.04
C GLN A 308 10.80 -20.07 -29.04
N LYS A 309 9.92 -20.01 -30.03
CA LYS A 309 9.88 -18.88 -31.00
C LYS A 309 9.56 -17.54 -30.32
N ASP A 310 8.88 -17.59 -29.19
CA ASP A 310 8.31 -16.48 -28.43
C ASP A 310 8.73 -16.54 -26.96
N GLY A 311 9.90 -17.11 -26.64
CA GLY A 311 10.40 -17.15 -25.26
C GLY A 311 11.01 -15.83 -24.80
N TYR A 312 11.57 -15.07 -25.74
CA TYR A 312 12.15 -13.76 -25.51
C TYR A 312 11.74 -12.77 -26.62
N THR A 313 11.68 -11.48 -26.27
CA THR A 313 11.55 -10.39 -27.22
C THR A 313 12.84 -10.20 -28.02
N ARG A 314 12.81 -9.36 -29.06
CA ARG A 314 14.00 -9.10 -29.90
C ARG A 314 15.16 -8.51 -29.10
N ASN A 315 14.86 -7.75 -28.05
CA ASN A 315 15.85 -7.13 -27.16
C ASN A 315 16.11 -7.93 -25.87
N GLY A 316 15.72 -9.21 -25.84
CA GLY A 316 15.98 -10.08 -24.70
C GLY A 316 15.02 -9.89 -23.52
N GLY A 317 13.84 -9.31 -23.70
CA GLY A 317 12.80 -9.30 -22.66
C GLY A 317 12.19 -10.69 -22.49
N VAL A 318 11.99 -11.16 -21.26
CA VAL A 318 11.25 -12.42 -21.01
C VAL A 318 9.81 -12.26 -21.48
N MET A 319 9.32 -13.18 -22.30
CA MET A 319 7.91 -13.19 -22.72
C MET A 319 7.06 -13.90 -21.66
N TRP A 320 6.32 -13.14 -20.85
CA TRP A 320 5.47 -13.70 -19.78
C TRP A 320 4.42 -14.72 -20.27
N PRO A 321 3.76 -14.56 -21.44
CA PRO A 321 2.89 -15.61 -21.98
C PRO A 321 3.62 -16.94 -22.23
N ALA A 322 4.94 -16.91 -22.51
CA ALA A 322 5.73 -18.13 -22.65
C ALA A 322 5.95 -18.81 -21.29
N ILE A 323 6.08 -18.06 -20.19
CA ILE A 323 6.10 -18.60 -18.83
C ILE A 323 4.78 -19.29 -18.51
N SER A 324 3.63 -18.69 -18.85
CA SER A 324 2.33 -19.34 -18.72
C SER A 324 2.26 -20.66 -19.48
N ARG A 325 2.71 -20.68 -20.74
CA ARG A 325 2.81 -21.92 -21.53
C ARG A 325 3.77 -22.94 -20.91
N TRP A 326 4.88 -22.50 -20.33
CA TRP A 326 5.82 -23.36 -19.63
C TRP A 326 5.11 -24.11 -18.50
N THR A 327 4.30 -23.43 -17.67
CA THR A 327 3.56 -24.06 -16.56
C THR A 327 2.58 -25.13 -17.05
N LYS A 328 1.89 -24.88 -18.17
CA LYS A 328 0.97 -25.84 -18.78
C LYS A 328 1.66 -27.07 -19.34
N THR A 329 2.88 -26.92 -19.86
CA THR A 329 3.60 -28.00 -20.56
C THR A 329 4.53 -28.79 -19.65
N ASN A 330 5.00 -28.21 -18.55
CA ASN A 330 5.97 -28.82 -17.62
C ASN A 330 5.41 -29.07 -16.20
N GLY A 331 4.26 -28.50 -15.86
CA GLY A 331 3.69 -28.56 -14.51
C GLY A 331 2.57 -29.59 -14.34
N GLN A 332 2.85 -30.88 -14.58
CA GLN A 332 1.84 -31.91 -14.33
C GLN A 332 1.37 -31.85 -12.86
N GLU A 333 0.05 -31.77 -12.67
CA GLU A 333 -0.62 -31.63 -11.35
C GLU A 333 -0.30 -30.32 -10.59
N LYS A 334 0.27 -29.32 -11.25
CA LYS A 334 0.54 -27.98 -10.69
C LYS A 334 -0.40 -26.93 -11.29
N PRO A 335 -0.67 -25.80 -10.59
CA PRO A 335 -1.51 -24.75 -11.13
C PRO A 335 -0.89 -24.15 -12.41
N ILE A 336 -1.72 -23.94 -13.42
CA ILE A 336 -1.36 -23.16 -14.60
C ILE A 336 -1.36 -21.69 -14.19
N LEU A 337 -0.26 -20.99 -14.44
CA LEU A 337 -0.13 -19.57 -14.11
C LEU A 337 -0.40 -18.75 -15.36
N GLU A 338 -1.58 -18.14 -15.45
CA GLU A 338 -1.95 -17.28 -16.57
C GLU A 338 -1.38 -15.87 -16.38
N PHE A 339 -0.88 -15.28 -17.46
CA PHE A 339 -0.42 -13.91 -17.50
C PHE A 339 -1.46 -13.05 -18.20
N SER A 340 -1.84 -11.94 -17.56
CA SER A 340 -2.72 -10.93 -18.14
C SER A 340 -2.13 -9.54 -17.92
N TYR A 341 -2.32 -8.68 -18.91
CA TYR A 341 -2.10 -7.25 -18.73
C TYR A 341 -3.34 -6.64 -18.09
N HIS A 342 -3.15 -5.79 -17.08
CA HIS A 342 -4.23 -4.96 -16.55
C HIS A 342 -4.29 -3.66 -17.36
N ASN A 343 -5.42 -3.44 -18.06
CA ASN A 343 -5.70 -2.24 -18.87
C ASN A 343 -4.59 -1.83 -19.86
N PRO A 344 -3.99 -2.74 -20.65
CA PRO A 344 -2.98 -2.35 -21.63
C PRO A 344 -3.61 -1.49 -22.74
N SER A 345 -2.88 -0.47 -23.19
CA SER A 345 -3.27 0.19 -24.45
C SER A 345 -2.92 -0.72 -25.64
N ASN A 346 -3.69 -0.65 -26.73
CA ASN A 346 -3.37 -1.40 -27.95
C ASN A 346 -1.97 -1.07 -28.49
N ALA A 347 -1.52 0.18 -28.33
CA ALA A 347 -0.18 0.61 -28.72
C ALA A 347 0.91 -0.08 -27.89
N PHE A 348 0.66 -0.26 -26.58
CA PHE A 348 1.59 -0.97 -25.69
C PHE A 348 1.74 -2.44 -26.11
N ILE A 349 0.62 -3.15 -26.35
CA ILE A 349 0.65 -4.55 -26.80
C ILE A 349 1.40 -4.68 -28.13
N ALA A 350 1.11 -3.81 -29.10
CA ALA A 350 1.80 -3.83 -30.39
C ALA A 350 3.31 -3.63 -30.23
N ASN A 351 3.71 -2.68 -29.39
CA ASN A 351 5.11 -2.38 -29.13
C ASN A 351 5.86 -3.52 -28.42
N GLU A 352 5.17 -4.29 -27.57
CA GLU A 352 5.76 -5.44 -26.87
C GLU A 352 5.91 -6.68 -27.76
N ILE A 353 5.07 -6.80 -28.79
CA ILE A 353 5.21 -7.87 -29.80
C ILE A 353 6.29 -7.54 -30.83
N GLU A 354 6.45 -6.25 -31.18
CA GLU A 354 7.35 -5.80 -32.26
C GLU A 354 8.80 -5.57 -31.81
N ASN A 355 9.05 -5.35 -30.52
CA ASN A 355 10.38 -5.17 -29.90
C ASN A 355 10.73 -6.32 -28.97
#